data_AF-A0A9P0TKZ0-F1
#
_entry.id   AF-A0A9P0TKZ0-F1
#
_cell.length_a   1.000
_cell.length_b   1.000
_cell.length_c   1.000
_cell.angle_alpha   90.00
_cell.angle_beta   90.00
_cell.angle_gamma   90.00
#
_symmetry.space_group_name_H-M   'P 1'
#
loop_
_entity.id
_entity.type
_entity.pdbx_description
1 polymer ?
#
loop_
_entity_poly.entity_id
_entity_poly.type
_entity_poly.pdbx_seq_one_letter_code
_entity_poly.pdbx_strand_id
1 'polypeptide(L)'
;MIFLSTLCLLRYGTVKVWISSCCRQLPTLSVYHDKRYRNHYFKTCPKNPATILNLYTQVRFKKDYPRLHRDTDFPNFDYYRKDQFKDINRTSWNSGYSKQGITNVIGFIGSMCAMYGLKSELTHFMTFMSAPADVLALATIEVDISGIAPGMCSSYKWRGKPLFVKHRTNNEISIEANTSFSLLKDPQTPEQRMIKPQWLIVIGICTHLGCIPIPNSGDYVGGFYCPCHGSHYDNAGRARKGPAPTNLEVPSHRFLSDNVILVGE
;
A
#
# COMPACT_ATOMS: atom_id res chain seq x y z
N MET A 1 42.28 -9.11 71.79
CA MET A 1 43.37 -8.17 72.13
C MET A 1 43.46 -7.09 71.05
N ILE A 2 43.25 -5.84 71.48
CA ILE A 2 43.86 -4.58 71.01
C ILE A 2 43.68 -4.19 69.53
N PHE A 3 42.52 -3.64 69.10
CA PHE A 3 42.45 -2.82 67.87
C PHE A 3 41.36 -1.73 67.85
N LEU A 4 40.74 -1.40 68.99
CA LEU A 4 39.65 -0.40 69.05
C LEU A 4 39.98 0.86 69.88
N SER A 5 41.17 0.99 70.45
CA SER A 5 41.52 2.13 71.32
C SER A 5 42.13 3.34 70.60
N THR A 6 42.27 3.29 69.27
CA THR A 6 43.00 4.31 68.49
C THR A 6 42.21 4.88 67.31
N LEU A 7 40.87 4.97 67.41
CA LEU A 7 40.06 5.74 66.46
C LEU A 7 39.71 7.09 67.07
N CYS A 8 40.13 8.18 66.42
CA CYS A 8 39.83 9.54 66.87
C CYS A 8 38.64 10.08 66.07
N LEU A 9 37.59 10.51 66.77
CA LEU A 9 36.41 11.12 66.16
C LEU A 9 36.68 12.62 65.96
N LEU A 10 36.83 13.06 64.71
CA LEU A 10 36.90 14.49 64.39
C LEU A 10 35.50 14.99 64.07
N ARG A 11 35.11 16.07 64.76
CA ARG A 11 33.80 16.72 64.60
C ARG A 11 34.04 18.06 63.90
N TYR A 12 33.55 18.19 62.66
CA TYR A 12 33.61 19.45 61.91
C TYR A 12 32.17 19.89 61.62
N GLY A 13 31.66 20.81 62.43
CA GLY A 13 30.26 21.20 62.42
C GLY A 13 29.32 20.02 62.73
N THR A 14 28.34 19.79 61.86
CA THR A 14 27.33 18.71 61.99
C THR A 14 27.78 17.35 61.45
N VAL A 15 28.98 17.26 60.88
CA VAL A 15 29.52 16.03 60.28
C VAL A 15 30.52 15.36 61.22
N LYS A 16 30.39 14.05 61.40
CA LYS A 16 31.34 13.22 62.18
C LYS A 16 32.20 12.41 61.22
N VAL A 17 33.53 12.51 61.38
CA VAL A 17 34.52 11.77 60.59
C VAL A 17 35.34 10.87 61.52
N TRP A 18 35.49 9.62 61.13
CA TRP A 18 36.30 8.63 61.86
C TRP A 18 37.65 8.47 61.15
N ILE A 19 38.75 8.69 61.87
CA ILE A 19 40.11 8.47 61.37
C ILE A 19 40.88 7.51 62.29
N SER A 20 41.65 6.59 61.71
CA SER A 20 42.59 5.73 62.45
C SER A 20 43.81 6.56 62.86
N SER A 21 44.24 6.43 64.13
CA SER A 21 45.28 7.27 64.74
C SER A 21 46.58 7.33 63.93
N CYS A 22 46.97 8.54 63.52
CA CYS A 22 48.17 9.23 64.00
C CYS A 22 48.29 10.59 63.29
N CYS A 23 47.73 11.65 63.87
CA CYS A 23 48.15 13.03 63.62
C CYS A 23 47.52 13.93 64.69
N ARG A 24 48.23 14.11 65.81
CA ARG A 24 47.80 15.00 66.91
C ARG A 24 48.06 16.48 66.63
N GLN A 25 48.56 16.82 65.45
CA GLN A 25 48.86 18.18 64.99
C GLN A 25 48.54 18.31 63.50
N LEU A 26 47.33 18.77 63.17
CA LEU A 26 47.01 19.30 61.85
C LEU A 26 46.22 20.60 62.04
N PRO A 27 46.76 21.77 61.65
CA PRO A 27 45.94 22.92 61.39
C PRO A 27 45.26 22.74 60.03
N THR A 28 43.93 22.88 60.05
CA THR A 28 43.02 23.17 58.92
C THR A 28 43.00 22.22 57.70
N LEU A 29 41.98 21.38 57.66
CA LEU A 29 41.53 20.64 56.48
C LEU A 29 40.70 21.59 55.59
N SER A 30 41.24 22.02 54.45
CA SER A 30 40.54 22.95 53.54
C SER A 30 39.60 22.19 52.59
N VAL A 31 38.30 22.45 52.67
CA VAL A 31 37.29 21.91 51.75
C VAL A 31 37.11 22.89 50.59
N TYR A 32 37.30 22.43 49.36
CA TYR A 32 36.95 23.20 48.16
C TYR A 32 35.62 22.70 47.61
N HIS A 33 34.72 23.64 47.30
CA HIS A 33 33.39 23.34 46.78
C HIS A 33 33.33 23.65 45.29
N ASP A 34 33.24 22.63 44.45
CA ASP A 34 32.98 22.84 43.02
C ASP A 34 31.47 23.03 42.80
N LYS A 35 31.08 24.22 42.35
CA LYS A 35 29.67 24.58 42.12
C LYS A 35 29.09 23.94 40.85
N ARG A 36 29.90 23.41 39.93
CA ARG A 36 29.39 22.81 38.68
C ARG A 36 28.84 21.40 38.83
N TYR A 37 29.42 20.58 39.71
CA TYR A 37 29.08 19.15 39.82
C TYR A 37 28.59 18.72 41.21
N ARG A 38 28.46 19.64 42.17
CA ARG A 38 28.06 19.34 43.57
C ARG A 38 28.90 18.23 44.23
N ASN A 39 30.18 18.15 43.90
CA ASN A 39 31.14 17.25 44.58
C ASN A 39 32.03 18.05 45.54
N HIS A 40 32.32 17.45 46.70
CA HIS A 40 33.25 17.99 47.70
C HIS A 40 34.57 17.20 47.66
N TYR A 41 35.69 17.91 47.50
CA TYR A 41 37.01 17.30 47.49
C TYR A 41 37.80 17.69 48.76
N PHE A 42 38.47 16.70 49.36
CA PHE A 42 39.32 16.88 50.53
C PHE A 42 40.80 16.75 50.11
N LYS A 43 41.62 17.77 50.42
CA LYS A 43 43.06 17.75 50.13
C LYS A 43 43.83 17.32 51.39
N THR A 44 44.56 16.21 51.33
CA THR A 44 45.57 15.85 52.35
C THR A 44 46.96 16.30 51.88
N CYS A 45 47.85 16.61 52.84
CA CYS A 45 49.15 17.30 52.67
C CYS A 45 50.07 16.67 51.59
N PRO A 46 50.94 17.43 50.88
CA PRO A 46 51.58 16.98 49.63
C PRO A 46 52.95 16.31 49.79
N LYS A 47 53.24 15.62 50.92
CA LYS A 47 54.55 14.99 51.14
C LYS A 47 54.44 13.51 51.56
N ASN A 48 53.95 12.67 50.66
CA ASN A 48 54.52 11.35 50.32
C ASN A 48 53.56 10.58 49.39
N PRO A 49 54.04 10.04 48.26
CA PRO A 49 53.22 9.25 47.35
C PRO A 49 53.31 7.77 47.73
N ALA A 50 52.34 7.26 48.49
CA ALA A 50 51.94 5.84 48.51
C ALA A 50 51.12 5.54 49.77
N THR A 51 49.81 5.76 49.70
CA THR A 51 48.82 4.89 50.36
C THR A 51 47.43 5.34 49.91
N ILE A 52 46.91 4.70 48.86
CA ILE A 52 45.50 4.83 48.49
C ILE A 52 44.73 3.99 49.50
N LEU A 53 44.44 4.56 50.66
CA LEU A 53 43.44 4.04 51.58
C LEU A 53 42.07 4.37 50.98
N ASN A 54 41.44 3.37 50.37
CA ASN A 54 40.03 3.42 49.97
C ASN A 54 39.16 3.61 51.23
N LEU A 55 38.99 4.86 51.63
CA LEU A 55 38.02 5.27 52.63
C LEU A 55 36.63 5.10 52.01
N TYR A 56 35.96 4.01 52.34
CA TYR A 56 34.51 3.90 52.16
C TYR A 56 33.83 4.88 53.12
N THR A 57 33.73 6.14 52.73
CA THR A 57 32.93 7.14 53.46
C THR A 57 31.46 6.82 53.27
N GLN A 58 30.82 6.20 54.25
CA GLN A 58 29.36 6.19 54.33
C GLN A 58 28.86 7.58 54.74
N VAL A 59 28.49 8.41 53.77
CA VAL A 59 27.76 9.65 54.01
C VAL A 59 26.32 9.28 54.38
N ARG A 60 26.04 9.16 55.68
CA ARG A 60 24.67 8.97 56.17
C ARG A 60 23.97 10.33 56.16
N PHE A 61 23.26 10.63 55.07
CA PHE A 61 22.37 11.80 55.03
C PHE A 61 21.38 11.70 56.19
N LYS A 62 21.29 12.76 56.99
CA LYS A 62 20.28 12.86 58.05
C LYS A 62 18.92 12.73 57.35
N LYS A 63 18.09 11.77 57.77
CA LYS A 63 16.72 11.64 57.27
C LYS A 63 15.99 12.92 57.67
N ASP A 64 15.85 13.84 56.72
CA ASP A 64 14.93 14.96 56.88
C ASP A 64 13.53 14.39 57.14
N TYR A 65 12.77 15.10 57.95
CA TYR A 65 11.40 14.81 58.41
C TYR A 65 10.54 14.13 57.33
N PRO A 66 9.55 13.28 57.71
CA PRO A 66 8.65 12.68 56.74
C PRO A 66 7.99 13.82 55.95
N ARG A 67 8.31 13.92 54.65
CA ARG A 67 7.65 14.89 53.77
C ARG A 67 6.17 14.59 53.81
N LEU A 68 5.40 15.51 54.34
CA LEU A 68 3.96 15.45 54.22
C LEU A 68 3.61 15.74 52.76
N HIS A 69 2.43 15.34 52.31
CA HIS A 69 1.96 15.69 50.96
C HIS A 69 1.95 17.21 50.69
N ARG A 70 2.02 18.03 51.75
CA ARG A 70 2.12 19.50 51.71
C ARG A 70 3.54 20.03 51.46
N ASP A 71 4.58 19.21 51.64
CA ASP A 71 5.99 19.60 51.44
C ASP A 71 6.50 19.28 50.03
N THR A 72 5.59 18.93 49.12
CA THR A 72 5.91 18.56 47.74
C THR A 72 5.52 19.71 46.81
N ASP A 73 6.50 20.51 46.41
CA ASP A 73 6.30 21.55 45.41
C ASP A 73 6.27 20.95 44.00
N PHE A 74 5.41 21.50 43.14
CA PHE A 74 5.43 21.15 41.73
C PHE A 74 6.72 21.70 41.09
N PRO A 75 7.46 20.87 40.31
CA PRO A 75 8.64 21.35 39.62
C PRO A 75 8.28 22.39 38.56
N ASN A 76 9.20 23.33 38.30
CA ASN A 76 9.02 24.33 37.26
C ASN A 76 9.14 23.69 35.86
N PHE A 77 8.13 23.87 35.03
CA PHE A 77 8.07 23.38 33.63
C PHE A 77 8.15 24.50 32.57
N ASP A 78 8.51 25.72 32.95
CA ASP A 78 8.54 26.89 32.06
C ASP A 78 9.47 26.69 30.88
N TYR A 79 10.53 25.89 31.03
CA TYR A 79 11.40 25.49 29.92
C TYR A 79 10.63 24.74 28.81
N TYR A 80 9.65 23.90 29.16
CA TYR A 80 8.88 23.08 28.21
C TYR A 80 7.57 23.75 27.76
N ARG A 81 7.17 24.86 28.39
CA ARG A 81 5.97 25.59 28.04
C ARG A 81 6.21 26.46 26.82
N LYS A 82 5.20 26.55 25.94
CA LYS A 82 5.19 27.56 24.87
C LYS A 82 5.18 28.96 25.51
N ASP A 83 5.82 29.93 24.86
CA ASP A 83 6.01 31.28 25.43
C ASP A 83 4.72 31.94 25.91
N GLN A 84 3.64 31.77 25.15
CA GLN A 84 2.28 32.23 25.49
C GLN A 84 1.70 31.66 26.81
N PHE A 85 2.29 30.62 27.40
CA PHE A 85 1.83 29.97 28.65
C PHE A 85 2.84 30.04 29.79
N LYS A 86 3.90 30.83 29.66
CA LYS A 86 4.90 31.03 30.72
C LYS A 86 4.44 32.05 31.77
N ASP A 87 3.60 33.00 31.38
CA ASP A 87 3.08 34.04 32.29
C ASP A 87 2.01 33.46 33.25
N ILE A 88 2.32 33.48 34.55
CA ILE A 88 1.45 32.99 35.64
C ILE A 88 0.24 33.91 35.84
N ASN A 89 0.37 35.20 35.54
CA ASN A 89 -0.67 36.19 35.80
C ASN A 89 -1.72 36.26 34.68
N ARG A 90 -1.49 35.57 33.56
CA ARG A 90 -2.39 35.55 32.40
C ARG A 90 -3.23 34.27 32.38
N THR A 91 -4.52 34.41 32.11
CA THR A 91 -5.43 33.25 32.00
C THR A 91 -5.25 32.52 30.66
N SER A 92 -5.34 31.19 30.70
CA SER A 92 -5.26 30.34 29.51
C SER A 92 -6.61 29.84 28.99
N TRP A 93 -7.72 30.29 29.60
CA TRP A 93 -9.09 29.84 29.31
C TRP A 93 -9.46 29.93 27.82
N ASN A 94 -9.11 31.02 27.13
CA ASN A 94 -9.43 31.19 25.70
C ASN A 94 -8.39 30.55 24.75
N SER A 95 -7.35 29.90 25.27
CA SER A 95 -6.26 29.32 24.47
C SER A 95 -6.44 27.84 24.11
N GLY A 96 -7.49 27.18 24.64
CA GLY A 96 -7.73 25.74 24.48
C GLY A 96 -7.79 25.29 23.02
N TYR A 97 -8.55 26.01 22.19
CA TYR A 97 -8.70 25.70 20.76
C TYR A 97 -7.39 25.83 19.97
N SER A 98 -6.55 26.82 20.29
CA SER A 98 -5.25 27.03 19.62
C SER A 98 -4.24 25.91 19.93
N LYS A 99 -4.30 25.33 21.14
CA LYS A 99 -3.41 24.25 21.58
C LYS A 99 -3.73 22.93 20.87
N GLN A 100 -5.01 22.57 20.81
CA GLN A 100 -5.46 21.31 20.19
C GLN A 100 -5.52 21.43 18.67
N GLY A 101 -5.91 22.60 18.14
CA GLY A 101 -6.08 22.84 16.72
C GLY A 101 -4.81 22.59 15.90
N ILE A 102 -3.66 23.11 16.33
CA ILE A 102 -2.39 22.91 15.61
C ILE A 102 -1.99 21.44 15.57
N THR A 103 -2.08 20.72 16.70
CA THR A 103 -1.74 19.29 16.76
C THR A 103 -2.67 18.44 15.89
N ASN A 104 -3.97 18.74 15.90
CA ASN A 104 -4.95 18.04 15.07
C ASN A 104 -4.75 18.31 13.58
N VAL A 105 -4.41 19.55 13.21
CA VAL A 105 -4.11 19.92 11.81
C VAL A 105 -2.86 19.19 11.32
N ILE A 106 -1.78 19.13 12.13
CA ILE A 106 -0.56 18.39 11.77
C ILE A 106 -0.88 16.89 11.62
N GLY A 107 -1.65 16.31 12.54
CA GLY A 107 -2.07 14.91 12.46
C GLY A 107 -2.92 14.61 11.22
N PHE A 108 -3.83 15.52 10.88
CA PHE A 108 -4.68 15.41 9.68
C PHE A 108 -3.89 15.51 8.38
N ILE A 109 -2.99 16.50 8.26
CA ILE A 109 -2.14 16.63 7.07
C ILE A 109 -1.21 15.42 6.93
N GLY A 110 -0.63 14.96 8.04
CA GLY A 110 0.21 13.76 8.07
C GLY A 110 -0.55 12.51 7.62
N SER A 111 -1.78 12.31 8.11
CA SER A 111 -2.61 11.17 7.71
C SER A 111 -3.04 11.25 6.24
N MET A 112 -3.38 12.43 5.72
CA MET A 112 -3.67 12.62 4.30
C MET A 112 -2.48 12.26 3.41
N CYS A 113 -1.28 12.72 3.75
CA CYS A 113 -0.07 12.38 3.00
C CYS A 113 0.21 10.87 3.02
N ALA A 114 0.05 10.23 4.18
CA ALA A 114 0.22 8.79 4.32
C ALA A 114 -0.81 8.00 3.48
N MET A 115 -2.08 8.41 3.50
CA MET A 115 -3.12 7.78 2.67
C MET A 115 -2.85 7.94 1.18
N TYR A 116 -2.35 9.10 0.75
CA TYR A 116 -1.97 9.33 -0.65
C TYR A 116 -0.79 8.43 -1.06
N GLY A 117 0.25 8.34 -0.24
CA GLY A 117 1.38 7.44 -0.48
C GLY A 117 0.94 5.98 -0.59
N LEU A 118 0.13 5.51 0.35
CA LEU A 118 -0.42 4.15 0.32
C LEU A 118 -1.25 3.90 -0.93
N LYS A 119 -2.13 4.84 -1.31
CA LYS A 119 -2.92 4.74 -2.54
C LYS A 119 -2.02 4.64 -3.77
N SER A 120 -0.96 5.44 -3.86
CA SER A 120 -0.03 5.43 -4.98
C SER A 120 0.64 4.06 -5.12
N GLU A 121 1.21 3.53 -4.03
CA GLU A 121 1.87 2.23 -4.03
C GLU A 121 0.91 1.09 -4.39
N LEU A 122 -0.28 1.06 -3.77
CA LEU A 122 -1.30 0.06 -4.09
C LEU A 122 -1.71 0.12 -5.56
N THR A 123 -1.87 1.33 -6.11
CA THR A 123 -2.21 1.51 -7.52
C THR A 123 -1.05 1.04 -8.41
N HIS A 124 0.20 1.25 -8.03
CA HIS A 124 1.36 0.73 -8.75
C HIS A 124 1.37 -0.80 -8.78
N PHE A 125 1.12 -1.48 -7.65
CA PHE A 125 1.03 -2.94 -7.63
C PHE A 125 -0.14 -3.46 -8.46
N MET A 126 -1.30 -2.83 -8.38
CA MET A 126 -2.47 -3.22 -9.17
C MET A 126 -2.24 -3.01 -10.67
N THR A 127 -1.62 -1.89 -11.06
CA THR A 127 -1.30 -1.62 -12.48
C THR A 127 -0.19 -2.52 -12.99
N PHE A 128 0.78 -2.90 -12.15
CA PHE A 128 1.80 -3.89 -12.50
C PHE A 128 1.21 -5.27 -12.78
N MET A 129 0.18 -5.68 -12.05
CA MET A 129 -0.55 -6.93 -12.30
C MET A 129 -1.57 -6.85 -13.45
N SER A 130 -1.82 -5.65 -13.97
CA SER A 130 -2.72 -5.44 -15.11
C SER A 130 -2.03 -5.77 -16.44
N ALA A 131 -2.77 -5.70 -17.55
CA ALA A 131 -2.22 -6.05 -18.86
C ALA A 131 -1.03 -5.14 -19.24
N PRO A 132 0.13 -5.70 -19.62
CA PRO A 132 1.32 -4.93 -19.99
C PRO A 132 1.14 -4.23 -21.35
N ALA A 133 1.98 -3.22 -21.60
CA ALA A 133 1.85 -2.34 -22.77
C ALA A 133 2.01 -3.07 -24.12
N ASP A 134 2.80 -4.13 -24.17
CA ASP A 134 2.96 -4.99 -25.35
C ASP A 134 1.67 -5.77 -25.67
N VAL A 135 0.95 -6.25 -24.65
CA VAL A 135 -0.36 -6.90 -24.83
C VAL A 135 -1.41 -5.87 -25.28
N LEU A 136 -1.35 -4.64 -24.78
CA LEU A 136 -2.22 -3.55 -25.23
C LEU A 136 -1.89 -3.09 -26.66
N ALA A 137 -0.63 -3.15 -27.09
CA ALA A 137 -0.22 -2.81 -28.45
C ALA A 137 -0.81 -3.78 -29.51
N LEU A 138 -1.17 -5.00 -29.11
CA LEU A 138 -1.91 -5.97 -29.95
C LEU A 138 -3.40 -5.64 -30.07
N ALA A 139 -3.80 -4.40 -29.77
CA ALA A 139 -5.19 -3.95 -29.79
C ALA A 139 -5.82 -4.11 -31.17
N THR A 140 -5.08 -3.83 -32.24
CA THR A 140 -5.59 -3.81 -33.62
C THR A 140 -4.88 -4.85 -34.51
N ILE A 141 -5.58 -5.35 -35.51
CA ILE A 141 -5.03 -6.23 -36.55
C ILE A 141 -5.59 -5.86 -37.91
N GLU A 142 -4.73 -5.84 -38.92
CA GLU A 142 -5.12 -5.76 -40.33
C GLU A 142 -5.19 -7.17 -40.91
N VAL A 143 -6.33 -7.51 -41.50
CA VAL A 143 -6.58 -8.81 -42.10
C VAL A 143 -6.81 -8.61 -43.59
N ASP A 144 -5.96 -9.25 -44.41
CA ASP A 144 -6.18 -9.39 -45.85
C ASP A 144 -7.22 -10.48 -46.11
N ILE A 145 -8.29 -10.11 -46.80
CA ILE A 145 -9.42 -10.99 -47.11
C ILE A 145 -9.44 -11.48 -48.56
N SER A 146 -8.46 -11.07 -49.38
CA SER A 146 -8.38 -11.42 -50.81
C SER A 146 -8.30 -12.93 -51.06
N GLY A 147 -7.69 -13.69 -50.15
CA GLY A 147 -7.53 -15.15 -50.25
C GLY A 147 -8.74 -15.98 -49.79
N ILE A 148 -9.81 -15.37 -49.28
CA ILE A 148 -10.93 -16.10 -48.68
C ILE A 148 -12.02 -16.39 -49.72
N ALA A 149 -12.10 -17.65 -50.16
CA ALA A 149 -13.14 -18.11 -51.08
C ALA A 149 -14.56 -18.07 -50.44
N PRO A 150 -15.63 -17.86 -51.23
CA PRO A 150 -17.00 -17.88 -50.73
C PRO A 150 -17.35 -19.20 -50.04
N GLY A 151 -17.95 -19.13 -48.85
CA GLY A 151 -18.27 -20.27 -47.98
C GLY A 151 -17.13 -20.68 -47.04
N MET A 152 -15.90 -20.22 -47.28
CA MET A 152 -14.75 -20.51 -46.44
C MET A 152 -14.70 -19.57 -45.22
N CYS A 153 -14.31 -20.13 -44.08
CA CYS A 153 -14.04 -19.38 -42.86
C CYS A 153 -12.55 -19.45 -42.55
N SER A 154 -11.89 -18.31 -42.44
CA SER A 154 -10.49 -18.22 -42.06
C SER A 154 -10.37 -17.78 -40.60
N SER A 155 -9.49 -18.45 -39.84
CA SER A 155 -9.23 -18.15 -38.44
C SER A 155 -7.91 -17.41 -38.27
N TYR A 156 -7.96 -16.23 -37.68
CA TYR A 156 -6.80 -15.41 -37.33
C TYR A 156 -6.63 -15.35 -35.82
N LYS A 157 -5.41 -15.10 -35.34
CA LYS A 157 -5.14 -14.91 -33.90
C LYS A 157 -5.18 -13.43 -33.57
N TRP A 158 -6.11 -12.99 -32.72
CA TRP A 158 -6.24 -11.59 -32.29
C TRP A 158 -6.50 -11.52 -30.78
N ARG A 159 -5.68 -10.75 -30.04
CA ARG A 159 -5.73 -10.65 -28.56
C ARG A 159 -5.74 -12.01 -27.84
N GLY A 160 -5.04 -13.02 -28.39
CA GLY A 160 -5.02 -14.39 -27.88
C GLY A 160 -6.31 -15.20 -28.12
N LYS A 161 -7.31 -14.59 -28.76
CA LYS A 161 -8.60 -15.19 -29.14
C LYS A 161 -8.59 -15.52 -30.64
N PRO A 162 -9.31 -16.57 -31.08
CA PRO A 162 -9.53 -16.79 -32.51
C PRO A 162 -10.52 -15.73 -33.04
N LEU A 163 -10.14 -15.08 -34.14
CA LEU A 163 -10.99 -14.19 -34.92
C LEU A 163 -11.41 -14.94 -36.19
N PHE A 164 -12.71 -15.14 -36.36
CA PHE A 164 -13.24 -15.77 -37.57
C PHE A 164 -13.66 -14.70 -38.56
N VAL A 165 -13.10 -14.79 -39.76
CA VAL A 165 -13.50 -14.01 -40.92
C VAL A 165 -14.05 -14.97 -41.95
N LYS A 166 -15.37 -14.93 -42.14
CA LYS A 166 -16.07 -15.81 -43.06
C LYS A 166 -16.60 -15.02 -44.25
N HIS A 167 -16.32 -15.51 -45.44
CA HIS A 167 -16.95 -15.05 -46.68
C HIS A 167 -18.23 -15.84 -46.90
N ARG A 168 -19.38 -15.19 -46.81
CA ARG A 168 -20.69 -15.83 -46.93
C ARG A 168 -21.13 -15.94 -48.38
N THR A 169 -21.84 -17.02 -48.70
CA THR A 169 -22.47 -17.19 -50.02
C THR A 169 -23.85 -16.53 -50.06
N ASN A 170 -24.34 -16.19 -51.26
CA ASN A 170 -25.68 -15.61 -51.44
C ASN A 170 -26.79 -16.50 -50.87
N ASN A 171 -26.64 -17.83 -50.97
CA ASN A 171 -27.60 -18.77 -50.40
C ASN A 171 -27.66 -18.66 -48.88
N GLU A 172 -26.51 -18.64 -48.20
CA GLU A 172 -26.50 -18.49 -46.75
C GLU A 172 -27.05 -17.13 -46.30
N ILE A 173 -26.76 -16.05 -47.05
CA ILE A 173 -27.31 -14.71 -46.77
C ILE A 173 -28.84 -14.74 -46.82
N SER A 174 -29.41 -15.39 -47.84
CA SER A 174 -30.88 -15.49 -47.98
C SER A 174 -31.53 -16.32 -46.87
N ILE A 175 -30.87 -17.39 -46.40
CA ILE A 175 -31.37 -18.23 -45.30
C ILE A 175 -31.43 -17.44 -43.99
N GLU A 176 -30.37 -16.69 -43.69
CA GLU A 176 -30.31 -15.91 -42.45
C GLU A 176 -31.27 -14.71 -42.45
N ALA A 177 -31.54 -14.13 -43.62
CA ALA A 177 -32.53 -13.05 -43.80
C ALA A 177 -33.97 -13.55 -43.60
N ASN A 178 -34.27 -14.80 -43.98
CA ASN A 178 -35.59 -15.41 -43.85
C ASN A 178 -35.82 -16.09 -42.48
N THR A 179 -34.84 -16.07 -41.57
CA THR A 179 -34.96 -16.69 -40.25
C THR A 179 -35.85 -15.85 -39.33
N SER A 180 -36.85 -16.47 -38.70
CA SER A 180 -37.75 -15.77 -37.76
C SER A 180 -37.08 -15.43 -36.43
N PHE A 181 -37.36 -14.22 -35.91
CA PHE A 181 -36.81 -13.74 -34.64
C PHE A 181 -37.22 -14.56 -33.42
N SER A 182 -38.38 -15.22 -33.46
CA SER A 182 -38.89 -16.04 -32.35
C SER A 182 -38.07 -17.31 -32.10
N LEU A 183 -37.28 -17.76 -33.07
CA LEU A 183 -36.40 -18.92 -32.95
C LEU A 183 -35.01 -18.58 -32.41
N LEU A 184 -34.68 -17.28 -32.32
CA LEU A 184 -33.40 -16.80 -31.84
C LEU A 184 -33.44 -16.66 -30.32
N LYS A 185 -32.37 -17.11 -29.65
CA LYS A 185 -32.22 -16.89 -28.21
C LYS A 185 -31.91 -15.42 -27.89
N ASP A 186 -31.08 -14.82 -28.74
CA ASP A 186 -30.65 -13.43 -28.67
C ASP A 186 -31.03 -12.76 -30.01
N PRO A 187 -32.19 -12.08 -30.07
CA PRO A 187 -32.76 -11.58 -31.32
C PRO A 187 -31.94 -10.39 -31.85
N GLN A 188 -31.14 -10.65 -32.88
CA GLN A 188 -30.38 -9.65 -33.60
C GLN A 188 -30.58 -9.81 -35.11
N THR A 189 -30.73 -8.68 -35.81
CA THR A 189 -30.83 -8.68 -37.27
C THR A 189 -29.43 -8.84 -37.89
N PRO A 190 -29.31 -9.45 -39.10
CA PRO A 190 -28.04 -9.54 -39.79
C PRO A 190 -27.35 -8.17 -40.02
N GLU A 191 -28.14 -7.13 -40.28
CA GLU A 191 -27.67 -5.77 -40.56
C GLU A 191 -27.06 -5.11 -39.31
N GLN A 192 -27.53 -5.47 -38.12
CA GLN A 192 -26.95 -5.01 -36.85
C GLN A 192 -25.59 -5.65 -36.56
N ARG A 193 -25.30 -6.82 -37.16
CA ARG A 193 -24.10 -7.62 -36.89
C ARG A 193 -23.01 -7.45 -37.94
N MET A 194 -23.35 -7.01 -39.15
CA MET A 194 -22.44 -6.97 -40.29
C MET A 194 -22.57 -5.67 -41.05
N ILE A 195 -21.43 -5.03 -41.35
CA ILE A 195 -21.37 -3.82 -42.16
C ILE A 195 -21.61 -4.15 -43.65
N LYS A 196 -20.93 -5.19 -44.15
CA LYS A 196 -21.07 -5.73 -45.49
C LYS A 196 -21.68 -7.14 -45.38
N PRO A 197 -22.83 -7.45 -46.01
CA PRO A 197 -23.53 -8.72 -45.81
C PRO A 197 -22.71 -9.94 -46.25
N GLN A 198 -21.75 -9.80 -47.15
CA GLN A 198 -20.89 -10.92 -47.57
C GLN A 198 -19.83 -11.29 -46.52
N TRP A 199 -19.53 -10.43 -45.55
CA TRP A 199 -18.45 -10.63 -44.59
C TRP A 199 -19.02 -10.76 -43.17
N LEU A 200 -18.82 -11.93 -42.56
CA LEU A 200 -19.03 -12.12 -41.13
C LEU A 200 -17.69 -12.10 -40.41
N ILE A 201 -17.56 -11.19 -39.45
CA ILE A 201 -16.39 -11.07 -38.58
C ILE A 201 -16.86 -11.26 -37.14
N VAL A 202 -16.42 -12.33 -36.50
CA VAL A 202 -16.81 -12.66 -35.13
C VAL A 202 -15.62 -13.20 -34.34
N ILE A 203 -15.65 -12.99 -33.03
CA ILE A 203 -14.72 -13.66 -32.11
C ILE A 203 -15.19 -15.12 -31.99
N GLY A 204 -14.31 -16.04 -32.36
CA GLY A 204 -14.54 -17.49 -32.35
C GLY A 204 -14.52 -18.10 -30.95
N ILE A 205 -15.16 -17.44 -29.98
CA ILE A 205 -15.26 -17.89 -28.60
C ILE A 205 -16.73 -18.14 -28.29
N CYS A 206 -17.03 -19.39 -27.94
CA CYS A 206 -18.34 -19.80 -27.50
C CYS A 206 -18.72 -19.06 -26.21
N THR A 207 -19.85 -18.37 -26.27
CA THR A 207 -20.44 -17.58 -25.17
C THR A 207 -20.94 -18.40 -23.99
N HIS A 208 -20.86 -19.73 -24.06
CA HIS A 208 -21.13 -20.60 -22.91
C HIS A 208 -19.98 -20.54 -21.90
N LEU A 209 -18.82 -21.12 -22.25
CA LEU A 209 -17.65 -21.26 -21.36
C LEU A 209 -16.31 -21.07 -22.09
N GLY A 210 -16.32 -20.43 -23.26
CA GLY A 210 -15.10 -19.96 -23.92
C GLY A 210 -14.41 -20.94 -24.88
N CYS A 211 -14.99 -22.10 -25.18
CA CYS A 211 -14.46 -23.02 -26.18
C CYS A 211 -14.48 -22.42 -27.60
N ILE A 212 -13.68 -22.97 -28.52
CA ILE A 212 -13.62 -22.55 -29.92
C ILE A 212 -14.67 -23.32 -30.74
N PRO A 213 -15.69 -22.66 -31.34
CA PRO A 213 -16.62 -23.31 -32.25
C PRO A 213 -15.92 -23.72 -33.56
N ILE A 214 -16.26 -24.90 -34.07
CA ILE A 214 -15.81 -25.41 -35.36
C ILE A 214 -16.66 -24.77 -36.47
N PRO A 215 -16.06 -24.10 -37.46
CA PRO A 215 -16.80 -23.50 -38.57
C PRO A 215 -17.38 -24.55 -39.51
N ASN A 216 -18.47 -24.21 -40.20
CA ASN A 216 -19.16 -25.06 -41.16
C ASN A 216 -19.57 -26.43 -40.58
N SER A 217 -19.98 -26.43 -39.31
CA SER A 217 -20.39 -27.64 -38.58
C SER A 217 -21.64 -27.38 -37.75
N GLY A 218 -22.35 -28.46 -37.41
CA GLY A 218 -23.60 -28.46 -36.65
C GLY A 218 -24.86 -28.42 -37.53
N ASP A 219 -26.00 -28.30 -36.86
CA ASP A 219 -27.34 -28.37 -37.48
C ASP A 219 -27.66 -27.23 -38.47
N TYR A 220 -26.93 -26.11 -38.43
CA TYR A 220 -27.16 -24.94 -39.28
C TYR A 220 -26.10 -24.84 -40.37
N VAL A 221 -26.54 -24.79 -41.62
CA VAL A 221 -25.65 -24.76 -42.80
C VAL A 221 -24.76 -23.51 -42.76
N GLY A 222 -23.45 -23.72 -42.86
CA GLY A 222 -22.47 -22.64 -42.77
C GLY A 222 -22.34 -22.03 -41.36
N GLY A 223 -22.99 -22.60 -40.35
CA GLY A 223 -22.92 -22.14 -38.99
C GLY A 223 -21.64 -22.57 -38.26
N PHE A 224 -21.73 -22.57 -36.93
CA PHE A 224 -20.64 -23.00 -36.07
C PHE A 224 -21.13 -23.97 -35.00
N TYR A 225 -20.31 -24.97 -34.68
CA TYR A 225 -20.61 -25.97 -33.66
C TYR A 225 -19.56 -26.00 -32.57
N CYS A 226 -19.98 -25.85 -31.31
CA CYS A 226 -19.11 -25.99 -30.16
C CYS A 226 -19.23 -27.40 -29.57
N PRO A 227 -18.20 -28.26 -29.71
CA PRO A 227 -18.25 -29.65 -29.26
C PRO A 227 -18.25 -29.82 -27.74
N CYS A 228 -17.89 -28.78 -26.97
CA CYS A 228 -17.78 -28.87 -25.51
C CYS A 228 -19.11 -29.22 -24.82
N HIS A 229 -20.20 -28.57 -25.24
CA HIS A 229 -21.53 -28.77 -24.65
C HIS A 229 -22.65 -28.72 -25.71
N GLY A 230 -22.30 -28.90 -26.99
CA GLY A 230 -23.26 -28.96 -28.09
C GLY A 230 -23.99 -27.64 -28.38
N SER A 231 -23.28 -26.50 -28.31
CA SER A 231 -23.89 -25.22 -28.75
C SER A 231 -23.79 -25.07 -30.25
N HIS A 232 -24.88 -24.67 -30.89
CA HIS A 232 -24.96 -24.45 -32.32
C HIS A 232 -25.26 -22.98 -32.61
N TYR A 233 -24.50 -22.44 -33.55
CA TYR A 233 -24.64 -21.08 -34.06
C TYR A 233 -24.98 -21.13 -35.55
N ASP A 234 -25.73 -20.15 -36.03
CA ASP A 234 -26.05 -19.99 -37.45
C ASP A 234 -24.94 -19.25 -38.23
N ASN A 235 -25.12 -19.01 -39.53
CA ASN A 235 -24.12 -18.35 -40.37
C ASN A 235 -24.06 -16.82 -40.17
N ALA A 236 -24.83 -16.26 -39.24
CA ALA A 236 -24.65 -14.91 -38.72
C ALA A 236 -23.95 -14.92 -37.35
N GLY A 237 -23.56 -16.10 -36.85
CA GLY A 237 -22.97 -16.29 -35.53
C GLY A 237 -23.98 -16.17 -34.40
N ARG A 238 -25.28 -16.31 -34.66
CA ARG A 238 -26.33 -16.23 -33.63
C ARG A 238 -26.56 -17.58 -32.97
N ALA A 239 -26.75 -17.59 -31.66
CA ALA A 239 -26.98 -18.80 -30.89
C ALA A 239 -28.39 -19.33 -31.15
N ARG A 240 -28.48 -20.58 -31.61
CA ARG A 240 -29.75 -21.23 -31.94
C ARG A 240 -30.10 -22.36 -30.98
N LYS A 241 -29.12 -23.20 -30.64
CA LYS A 241 -29.31 -24.41 -29.82
C LYS A 241 -28.15 -24.62 -28.85
N GLY A 242 -28.40 -25.36 -27.77
CA GLY A 242 -27.42 -25.68 -26.73
C GLY A 242 -27.39 -24.66 -25.59
N PRO A 243 -26.44 -24.74 -24.66
CA PRO A 243 -26.43 -23.92 -23.44
C PRO A 243 -25.92 -22.49 -23.60
N ALA A 244 -25.33 -22.13 -24.75
CA ALA A 244 -24.88 -20.76 -25.00
C ALA A 244 -26.04 -19.74 -24.85
N PRO A 245 -25.87 -18.70 -24.01
CA PRO A 245 -26.92 -17.71 -23.76
C PRO A 245 -27.02 -16.63 -24.83
N THR A 246 -25.89 -16.20 -25.41
CA THR A 246 -25.79 -15.06 -26.33
C THR A 246 -25.13 -15.42 -27.65
N ASN A 247 -25.29 -14.56 -28.66
CA ASN A 247 -24.64 -14.69 -29.97
C ASN A 247 -23.12 -14.50 -29.88
N LEU A 248 -22.37 -14.99 -30.87
CA LEU A 248 -20.93 -14.72 -30.97
C LEU A 248 -20.68 -13.21 -31.06
N GLU A 249 -19.66 -12.76 -30.34
CA GLU A 249 -19.29 -11.34 -30.26
C GLU A 249 -18.76 -10.86 -31.61
N VAL A 250 -19.31 -9.74 -32.10
CA VAL A 250 -18.80 -9.04 -33.28
C VAL A 250 -17.84 -7.96 -32.79
N PRO A 251 -16.53 -8.04 -33.11
CA PRO A 251 -15.58 -7.01 -32.69
C PRO A 251 -15.80 -5.72 -33.50
N SER A 252 -15.37 -4.58 -32.95
CA SER A 252 -15.29 -3.34 -33.72
C SER A 252 -14.33 -3.51 -34.89
N HIS A 253 -14.79 -3.17 -36.09
CA HIS A 253 -14.01 -3.30 -37.31
C HIS A 253 -14.44 -2.29 -38.37
N ARG A 254 -13.54 -2.00 -39.30
CA ARG A 254 -13.82 -1.20 -40.49
C ARG A 254 -13.06 -1.72 -41.70
N PHE A 255 -13.60 -1.48 -42.88
CA PHE A 255 -12.95 -1.78 -44.15
C PHE A 255 -12.04 -0.61 -44.53
N LEU A 256 -10.72 -0.85 -44.60
CA LEU A 256 -9.75 0.16 -45.08
C LEU A 256 -9.78 0.25 -46.60
N SER A 257 -9.90 -0.92 -47.24
CA SER A 257 -10.06 -1.09 -48.68
C SER A 257 -11.02 -2.26 -48.91
N ASP A 258 -11.27 -2.63 -50.17
CA ASP A 258 -12.12 -3.78 -50.48
C ASP A 258 -11.53 -5.12 -50.02
N ASN A 259 -10.20 -5.18 -49.84
CA ASN A 259 -9.48 -6.41 -49.49
C ASN A 259 -8.82 -6.36 -48.11
N VAL A 260 -8.88 -5.25 -47.37
CA VAL A 260 -8.23 -5.14 -46.06
C VAL A 260 -9.21 -4.65 -45.00
N ILE A 261 -9.29 -5.40 -43.91
CA ILE A 261 -10.14 -5.12 -42.76
C ILE A 261 -9.24 -4.79 -41.56
N LEU A 262 -9.53 -3.67 -40.90
CA LEU A 262 -8.94 -3.32 -39.62
C LEU A 262 -9.92 -3.74 -38.51
N VAL A 263 -9.44 -4.53 -37.55
CA VAL A 263 -10.22 -5.00 -36.38
C VAL A 263 -9.60 -4.47 -35.10
N GLY A 264 -10.41 -3.95 -34.18
CA GLY A 264 -9.99 -3.56 -32.82
C GLY A 264 -9.87 -2.08 -32.49
N GLU A 265 -10.56 -1.21 -33.24
CA GLU A 265 -10.66 0.24 -32.98
C GLU A 265 -11.67 0.58 -31.88
#